data_AF-A0A942C5X6-F1
#
_entry.id   AF-A0A942C5X6-F1
#
_cell.length_a   1.000
_cell.length_b   1.000
_cell.length_c   1.000
_cell.angle_alpha   90.00
_cell.angle_beta   90.00
_cell.angle_gamma   90.00
#
_symmetry.space_group_name_H-M   'P 1'
#
loop_
_entity.id
_entity.type
_entity.pdbx_description
1 polymer ?
#
loop_
_entity_poly.entity_id
_entity_poly.type
_entity_poly.pdbx_seq_one_letter_code
_entity_poly.pdbx_strand_id
1 'polypeptide(L)'
;MIRVAYFDQSALSDLCLEWPLSSVYNTIHRAVYKGIITIPFSVSIIEESLPVLKSTSKLRREANYCIFEELFSPGLWIRPHTRLLKEEFFAYATYQKPPARWAPGMDWSKYLKPEPEREAEVLKWIEESAKEKNNNLLQMNAWRKFSDSVQDKSLYKKDFSYWWKTLSRAFVESQAQFFGILKECEKRGLDGLLELPAVRVYIGYSVSSHYSKFKLGEKFTRGDSRDHHHSVQATAASIFVTHDVRLVKILERIPNLPYYVTDLDGLVRWIRFRERVSYYDYLSPRFDPK
;
A
#
# COMPACT_ATOMS: atom_id res chain seq x y z
N MET A 1 -3.01 -20.52 -8.30
CA MET A 1 -3.28 -19.64 -7.14
C MET A 1 -3.38 -18.21 -7.64
N ILE A 2 -4.51 -17.56 -7.42
CA ILE A 2 -4.77 -16.17 -7.80
C ILE A 2 -3.86 -15.26 -6.97
N ARG A 3 -3.23 -14.26 -7.60
CA ARG A 3 -2.44 -13.25 -6.87
C ARG A 3 -3.24 -11.97 -6.71
N VAL A 4 -3.20 -11.41 -5.51
CA VAL A 4 -3.72 -10.07 -5.27
C VAL A 4 -2.64 -9.05 -5.67
N ALA A 5 -2.99 -8.13 -6.57
CA ALA A 5 -2.14 -7.02 -6.99
C ALA A 5 -2.79 -5.69 -6.57
N TYR A 6 -2.11 -4.91 -5.73
CA TYR A 6 -2.59 -3.61 -5.27
C TYR A 6 -1.93 -2.49 -6.06
N PHE A 7 -2.71 -1.57 -6.60
CA PHE A 7 -2.25 -0.47 -7.44
C PHE A 7 -2.32 0.80 -6.60
N ASP A 8 -1.29 1.63 -6.65
CA ASP A 8 -1.40 3.01 -6.16
C ASP A 8 -1.97 3.96 -7.24
N GLN A 9 -2.11 5.25 -6.90
CA GLN A 9 -2.65 6.23 -7.83
C GLN A 9 -1.73 6.49 -9.03
N SER A 10 -0.42 6.33 -8.89
CA SER A 10 0.52 6.53 -9.99
C SER A 10 0.31 5.48 -11.08
N ALA A 11 0.23 4.20 -10.70
CA ALA A 11 -0.07 3.09 -11.60
C ALA A 11 -1.45 3.21 -12.22
N LEU A 12 -2.46 3.62 -11.43
CA LEU A 12 -3.80 3.83 -11.96
C LEU A 12 -3.83 4.97 -13.00
N SER A 13 -3.13 6.08 -12.71
CA SER A 13 -3.11 7.25 -13.60
C SER A 13 -2.46 6.92 -14.94
N ASP A 14 -1.34 6.19 -14.93
CA ASP A 14 -0.66 5.76 -16.16
C ASP A 14 -1.53 4.80 -16.97
N LEU A 15 -2.20 3.85 -16.30
CA LEU A 15 -3.14 2.95 -16.96
C LEU A 15 -4.32 3.71 -17.61
N CYS A 16 -4.81 4.78 -16.97
CA CYS A 16 -5.85 5.64 -17.52
C CYS A 16 -5.41 6.42 -18.76
N LEU A 17 -4.14 6.84 -18.84
CA LEU A 17 -3.60 7.55 -19.99
C LEU A 17 -3.51 6.65 -21.23
N GLU A 18 -3.38 5.36 -21.01
CA GLU A 18 -3.19 4.35 -22.04
C GLU A 18 -4.49 3.63 -22.48
N TRP A 19 -5.58 3.84 -21.75
CA TRP A 19 -6.87 3.22 -22.02
C TRP A 19 -7.55 3.80 -23.28
N PRO A 20 -8.30 3.00 -24.08
CA PRO A 20 -8.55 1.55 -23.97
C PRO A 20 -7.61 0.67 -24.81
N LEU A 21 -6.78 1.28 -25.66
CA LEU A 21 -6.11 0.56 -26.76
C LEU A 21 -4.73 0.00 -26.39
N SER A 22 -4.21 0.24 -25.18
CA SER A 22 -2.86 -0.23 -24.87
C SER A 22 -2.77 -1.74 -24.65
N SER A 23 -1.62 -2.28 -25.05
CA SER A 23 -1.31 -3.70 -24.81
C SER A 23 -1.17 -4.02 -23.32
N VAL A 24 -0.81 -3.03 -22.50
CA VAL A 24 -0.70 -3.14 -21.04
C VAL A 24 -2.09 -3.34 -20.44
N TYR A 25 -3.03 -2.43 -20.72
CA TYR A 25 -4.42 -2.53 -20.28
C TYR A 25 -5.04 -3.87 -20.66
N ASN A 26 -4.98 -4.23 -21.95
CA ASN A 26 -5.57 -5.47 -22.45
C ASN A 26 -4.97 -6.72 -21.81
N THR A 27 -3.67 -6.70 -21.47
CA THR A 27 -3.04 -7.83 -20.77
C THR A 27 -3.53 -7.93 -19.32
N ILE A 28 -3.64 -6.81 -18.61
CA ILE A 28 -4.13 -6.77 -17.23
C ILE A 28 -5.61 -7.16 -17.17
N HIS A 29 -6.45 -6.58 -18.03
CA HIS A 29 -7.88 -6.90 -18.13
C HIS A 29 -8.11 -8.40 -18.37
N ARG A 30 -7.41 -8.99 -19.34
CA ARG A 30 -7.47 -10.43 -19.60
C ARG A 30 -7.02 -11.25 -18.39
N ALA A 31 -6.00 -10.81 -17.66
CA ALA A 31 -5.51 -11.51 -16.48
C ALA A 31 -6.50 -11.46 -15.31
N VAL A 32 -7.19 -10.33 -15.12
CA VAL A 32 -8.30 -10.21 -14.16
C VAL A 32 -9.45 -11.13 -14.55
N TYR A 33 -9.90 -11.07 -15.82
CA TYR A 33 -10.99 -11.90 -16.33
C TYR A 33 -10.72 -13.41 -16.18
N LYS A 34 -9.48 -13.85 -16.44
CA LYS A 34 -9.05 -15.25 -16.25
C LYS A 34 -8.79 -15.64 -14.79
N GLY A 35 -8.93 -14.73 -13.84
CA GLY A 35 -8.62 -14.97 -12.43
C GLY A 35 -7.13 -15.24 -12.16
N ILE A 36 -6.22 -14.74 -13.00
CA ILE A 36 -4.77 -14.83 -12.75
C ILE A 36 -4.38 -13.86 -11.64
N ILE A 37 -4.96 -12.66 -11.68
CA ILE A 37 -4.84 -11.65 -10.65
C ILE A 37 -6.21 -11.14 -10.19
N THR A 38 -6.22 -10.52 -9.03
CA THR A 38 -7.36 -9.77 -8.50
C THR A 38 -6.85 -8.43 -7.98
N ILE A 39 -7.55 -7.35 -8.31
CA ILE A 39 -7.15 -6.00 -7.91
C ILE A 39 -8.19 -5.48 -6.90
N PRO A 40 -7.81 -5.29 -5.63
CA PRO A 40 -8.72 -4.78 -4.63
C PRO A 40 -8.82 -3.27 -4.69
N PHE A 41 -9.90 -2.74 -4.14
CA PHE A 41 -9.97 -1.32 -3.84
C PHE A 41 -9.34 -0.99 -2.48
N SER A 42 -8.95 0.27 -2.27
CA SER A 42 -8.65 0.83 -0.95
C SER A 42 -9.21 2.24 -0.84
N VAL A 43 -9.38 2.71 0.41
CA VAL A 43 -9.85 4.09 0.67
C VAL A 43 -8.92 5.12 0.04
N SER A 44 -7.61 4.88 0.09
CA SER A 44 -6.61 5.83 -0.44
C SER A 44 -6.75 5.99 -1.95
N ILE A 45 -6.95 4.90 -2.70
CA ILE A 45 -7.16 4.96 -4.15
C ILE A 45 -8.41 5.75 -4.50
N ILE A 46 -9.51 5.50 -3.80
CA ILE A 46 -10.76 6.24 -4.05
C ILE A 46 -10.55 7.72 -3.76
N GLU A 47 -9.99 8.07 -2.61
CA GLU A 47 -9.75 9.46 -2.22
C GLU A 47 -8.88 10.21 -3.22
N GLU A 48 -7.84 9.56 -3.75
CA GLU A 48 -6.95 10.16 -4.74
C GLU A 48 -7.56 10.24 -6.14
N SER A 49 -8.52 9.37 -6.45
CA SER A 49 -9.25 9.38 -7.71
C SER A 49 -10.40 10.38 -7.74
N LEU A 50 -10.95 10.79 -6.59
CA LEU A 50 -12.10 11.71 -6.54
C LEU A 50 -11.90 13.04 -7.29
N PRO A 51 -10.76 13.75 -7.20
CA PRO A 51 -10.54 14.95 -8.00
C PRO A 51 -10.61 14.66 -9.51
N VAL A 52 -10.18 13.48 -9.95
CA VAL A 52 -10.28 13.05 -11.34
C VAL A 52 -11.74 12.78 -11.70
N LEU A 53 -12.51 12.16 -10.81
CA LEU A 53 -13.95 11.96 -10.99
C LEU A 53 -14.75 13.28 -11.06
N LYS A 54 -14.25 14.34 -10.42
CA LYS A 54 -14.79 15.71 -10.51
C LYS A 54 -14.17 16.55 -11.63
N SER A 55 -13.17 16.03 -12.36
CA SER A 55 -12.51 16.74 -13.47
C SER A 55 -13.52 17.13 -14.54
N THR A 56 -13.37 18.28 -15.20
CA THR A 56 -14.20 18.65 -16.37
C THR A 56 -13.94 17.75 -17.60
N SER A 57 -12.81 17.04 -17.64
CA SER A 57 -12.47 16.14 -18.74
C SER A 57 -13.34 14.88 -18.71
N LYS A 58 -14.32 14.83 -19.62
CA LYS A 58 -15.21 13.67 -19.80
C LYS A 58 -14.41 12.38 -20.04
N LEU A 59 -13.45 12.43 -20.96
CA LEU A 59 -12.61 11.27 -21.31
C LEU A 59 -11.83 10.73 -20.09
N ARG A 60 -11.24 11.61 -19.28
CA ARG A 60 -10.47 11.18 -18.10
C ARG A 60 -11.35 10.54 -17.03
N ARG A 61 -12.56 11.07 -16.83
CA ARG A 61 -13.57 10.47 -15.94
C ARG A 61 -14.00 9.10 -16.45
N GLU A 62 -14.34 9.00 -17.74
CA GLU A 62 -14.76 7.74 -18.36
C GLU A 62 -13.67 6.67 -18.27
N ALA A 63 -12.41 7.00 -18.57
CA ALA A 63 -11.29 6.07 -18.44
C ALA A 63 -11.13 5.54 -17.00
N ASN A 64 -11.23 6.41 -15.99
CA ASN A 64 -11.16 5.99 -14.58
C ASN A 64 -12.33 5.07 -14.20
N TYR A 65 -13.55 5.40 -14.65
CA TYR A 65 -14.72 4.56 -14.39
C TYR A 65 -14.60 3.19 -15.03
N CYS A 66 -14.25 3.11 -16.31
CA CYS A 66 -14.06 1.84 -17.00
C CYS A 66 -12.97 1.01 -16.34
N ILE A 67 -11.83 1.61 -15.97
CA ILE A 67 -10.77 0.88 -15.28
C ILE A 67 -11.26 0.34 -13.92
N PHE A 68 -11.96 1.13 -13.12
CA PHE A 68 -12.49 0.64 -11.85
C PHE A 68 -13.56 -0.44 -12.02
N GLU A 69 -14.44 -0.30 -13.00
CA GLU A 69 -15.51 -1.27 -13.27
C GLU A 69 -14.96 -2.59 -13.83
N GLU A 70 -13.98 -2.53 -14.74
CA GLU A 70 -13.46 -3.70 -15.46
C GLU A 70 -12.32 -4.42 -14.73
N LEU A 71 -11.48 -3.70 -13.97
CA LEU A 71 -10.27 -4.29 -13.37
C LEU A 71 -10.38 -4.57 -11.88
N PHE A 72 -11.12 -3.75 -11.13
CA PHE A 72 -11.15 -3.85 -9.68
C PHE A 72 -12.28 -4.77 -9.22
N SER A 73 -12.04 -5.49 -8.13
CA SER A 73 -12.99 -6.45 -7.56
C SER A 73 -13.88 -5.77 -6.51
N PRO A 74 -15.19 -5.59 -6.77
CA PRO A 74 -16.08 -4.83 -5.89
C PRO A 74 -16.20 -5.41 -4.48
N GLY A 75 -16.05 -6.73 -4.33
CA GLY A 75 -16.12 -7.41 -3.04
C GLY A 75 -14.81 -7.41 -2.23
N LEU A 76 -13.70 -6.88 -2.78
CA LEU A 76 -12.38 -6.97 -2.18
C LEU A 76 -11.87 -5.59 -1.78
N TRP A 77 -11.99 -5.27 -0.49
CA TRP A 77 -11.65 -3.95 0.06
C TRP A 77 -10.51 -4.01 1.06
N ILE A 78 -9.42 -3.30 0.82
CA ILE A 78 -8.33 -3.17 1.79
C ILE A 78 -8.76 -2.17 2.87
N ARG A 79 -8.64 -2.58 4.13
CA ARG A 79 -8.90 -1.69 5.28
C ARG A 79 -7.98 -0.46 5.26
N PRO A 80 -8.40 0.68 5.84
CA PRO A 80 -7.52 1.84 6.04
C PRO A 80 -6.20 1.45 6.71
N HIS A 81 -5.09 2.09 6.33
CA HIS A 81 -3.76 1.76 6.85
C HIS A 81 -3.65 1.90 8.37
N THR A 82 -4.29 2.93 8.94
CA THR A 82 -4.39 3.17 10.39
C THR A 82 -5.05 2.00 11.10
N ARG A 83 -6.13 1.46 10.53
CA ARG A 83 -6.86 0.32 11.05
C ARG A 83 -6.03 -0.96 10.95
N LEU A 84 -5.41 -1.23 9.80
CA LEU A 84 -4.50 -2.37 9.62
C LEU A 84 -3.38 -2.36 10.67
N LEU A 85 -2.74 -1.20 10.83
CA LEU A 85 -1.66 -1.02 11.80
C LEU A 85 -2.15 -1.24 13.23
N LYS A 86 -3.22 -0.54 13.63
CA LYS A 86 -3.78 -0.64 14.98
C LYS A 86 -4.18 -2.07 15.30
N GLU A 87 -4.90 -2.75 14.41
CA GLU A 87 -5.35 -4.12 14.63
C GLU A 87 -4.20 -5.11 14.78
N GLU A 88 -3.09 -4.97 14.04
CA GLU A 88 -1.89 -5.80 14.24
C GLU A 88 -1.23 -5.54 15.61
N PHE A 89 -1.09 -4.28 16.03
CA PHE A 89 -0.59 -3.94 17.37
C PHE A 89 -1.47 -4.51 18.49
N PHE A 90 -2.79 -4.37 18.40
CA PHE A 90 -3.72 -4.89 19.40
C PHE A 90 -3.74 -6.41 19.42
N ALA A 91 -3.78 -7.07 18.26
CA ALA A 91 -3.70 -8.53 18.19
C ALA A 91 -2.39 -9.04 18.79
N TYR A 92 -1.28 -8.33 18.58
CA TYR A 92 -0.03 -8.63 19.26
C TYR A 92 -0.13 -8.42 20.78
N ALA A 93 -0.63 -7.29 21.26
CA ALA A 93 -0.76 -7.06 22.70
C ALA A 93 -1.60 -8.15 23.42
N THR A 94 -2.60 -8.71 22.74
CA THR A 94 -3.57 -9.66 23.32
C THR A 94 -3.33 -11.13 22.98
N TYR A 95 -2.19 -11.48 22.36
CA TYR A 95 -1.90 -12.85 21.89
C TYR A 95 -2.93 -13.41 20.88
N GLN A 96 -3.60 -12.53 20.14
CA GLN A 96 -4.57 -12.89 19.13
C GLN A 96 -3.96 -12.87 17.72
N LYS A 97 -4.62 -13.56 16.78
CA LYS A 97 -4.29 -13.45 15.36
C LYS A 97 -4.82 -12.11 14.83
N PRO A 98 -4.04 -11.36 14.03
CA PRO A 98 -4.56 -10.18 13.36
C PRO A 98 -5.81 -10.52 12.54
N PRO A 99 -6.81 -9.62 12.51
CA PRO A 99 -8.00 -9.82 11.68
C PRO A 99 -7.63 -9.86 10.20
N ALA A 100 -8.56 -10.31 9.37
CA ALA A 100 -8.40 -10.25 7.92
C ALA A 100 -8.16 -8.79 7.48
N ARG A 101 -7.22 -8.61 6.55
CA ARG A 101 -6.87 -7.28 5.98
C ARG A 101 -7.98 -6.69 5.10
N TRP A 102 -8.99 -7.50 4.82
CA TRP A 102 -10.17 -7.16 4.02
C TRP A 102 -11.28 -6.59 4.90
N ALA A 103 -11.94 -5.53 4.44
CA ALA A 103 -13.21 -5.09 5.01
C ALA A 103 -14.38 -5.79 4.32
N PRO A 104 -15.51 -6.00 5.01
CA PRO A 104 -16.70 -6.54 4.39
C PRO A 104 -17.26 -5.57 3.32
N GLY A 105 -17.40 -6.06 2.09
CA GLY A 105 -18.56 -5.88 1.20
C GLY A 105 -19.11 -4.48 0.92
N MET A 106 -18.30 -3.43 0.88
CA MET A 106 -18.77 -2.14 0.36
C MET A 106 -18.78 -2.16 -1.17
N ASP A 107 -19.96 -2.12 -1.77
CA ASP A 107 -20.14 -2.10 -3.23
C ASP A 107 -19.85 -0.71 -3.80
N TRP A 108 -18.57 -0.46 -4.13
CA TRP A 108 -18.12 0.84 -4.65
C TRP A 108 -18.63 1.20 -6.04
N SER A 109 -19.16 0.24 -6.80
CA SER A 109 -19.80 0.54 -8.09
C SER A 109 -20.88 1.63 -7.93
N LYS A 110 -21.54 1.64 -6.77
CA LYS A 110 -22.58 2.62 -6.38
C LYS A 110 -22.08 4.02 -6.07
N TYR A 111 -20.79 4.17 -5.78
CA TYR A 111 -20.13 5.42 -5.40
C TYR A 111 -19.23 5.96 -6.51
N LEU A 112 -18.87 5.12 -7.48
CA LEU A 112 -18.19 5.54 -8.71
C LEU A 112 -19.12 6.38 -9.58
N LYS A 113 -20.43 6.14 -9.60
CA LYS A 113 -21.39 7.04 -10.26
C LYS A 113 -22.18 7.79 -9.18
N PRO A 114 -21.61 8.85 -8.56
CA PRO A 114 -22.27 9.50 -7.43
C PRO A 114 -23.52 10.23 -7.93
N GLU A 115 -24.68 9.69 -7.57
CA GLU A 115 -25.89 10.50 -7.44
C GLU A 115 -25.63 11.59 -6.38
N PRO A 116 -26.23 12.79 -6.50
CA PRO A 116 -25.96 13.92 -5.58
C PRO A 116 -26.07 13.56 -4.09
N GLU A 117 -26.98 12.66 -3.73
CA GLU A 117 -27.23 12.20 -2.36
C GLU A 117 -26.11 11.29 -1.82
N ARG A 118 -25.45 10.51 -2.69
CA ARG A 118 -24.35 9.61 -2.32
C ARG A 118 -23.00 10.33 -2.25
N GLU A 119 -22.88 11.45 -2.95
CA GLU A 119 -21.69 12.29 -2.86
C GLU A 119 -21.44 12.75 -1.41
N ALA A 120 -22.49 13.08 -0.66
CA ALA A 120 -22.39 13.48 0.74
C ALA A 120 -21.82 12.37 1.65
N GLU A 121 -22.20 11.10 1.42
CA GLU A 121 -21.68 9.97 2.19
C GLU A 121 -20.19 9.75 1.91
N VAL A 122 -19.80 9.76 0.63
CA VAL A 122 -18.39 9.63 0.24
C VAL A 122 -17.57 10.79 0.81
N LEU A 123 -18.09 12.02 0.75
CA LEU A 123 -17.43 13.20 1.33
C LEU A 123 -17.20 13.05 2.83
N LYS A 124 -18.18 12.57 3.59
CA LYS A 124 -18.03 12.32 5.03
C LYS A 124 -16.90 11.32 5.33
N TRP A 125 -16.79 10.25 4.54
CA TRP A 125 -15.72 9.26 4.70
C TRP A 125 -14.33 9.86 4.41
N ILE A 126 -14.22 10.70 3.37
CA ILE A 126 -12.97 11.44 3.10
C ILE A 126 -12.63 12.36 4.27
N GLU A 127 -13.61 13.05 4.85
CA GLU A 127 -13.37 13.95 5.99
C GLU A 127 -12.88 13.19 7.21
N GLU A 128 -13.46 12.03 7.51
CA GLU A 128 -13.00 11.14 8.58
C GLU A 128 -11.57 10.64 8.32
N SER A 129 -11.28 10.20 7.09
CA SER A 129 -9.93 9.83 6.67
C SER A 129 -8.95 11.00 6.74
N ALA A 130 -9.37 12.21 6.35
CA ALA A 130 -8.54 13.42 6.40
C ALA A 130 -8.13 13.78 7.84
N LYS A 131 -9.01 13.57 8.82
CA LYS A 131 -8.67 13.72 10.25
C LYS A 131 -7.58 12.73 10.67
N GLU A 132 -7.68 11.47 10.26
CA GLU A 132 -6.65 10.46 10.53
C GLU A 132 -5.31 10.79 9.84
N LYS A 133 -5.35 11.32 8.61
CA LYS A 133 -4.16 11.78 7.87
C LYS A 133 -3.47 12.94 8.58
N ASN A 134 -4.23 13.86 9.16
CA ASN A 134 -3.67 15.00 9.88
C ASN A 134 -2.88 14.55 11.12
N ASN A 135 -3.37 13.54 11.85
CA ASN A 135 -2.64 12.95 12.98
C ASN A 135 -1.31 12.32 12.56
N ASN A 136 -1.28 11.61 11.42
CA ASN A 136 -0.03 11.06 10.86
C ASN A 136 0.93 12.18 10.44
N LEU A 137 0.43 13.25 9.81
CA LEU A 137 1.25 14.42 9.46
C LEU A 137 1.84 15.09 10.70
N LEU A 138 1.09 15.19 11.80
CA LEU A 138 1.60 15.73 13.07
C LEU A 138 2.74 14.85 13.63
N GLN A 139 2.60 13.53 13.61
CA GLN A 139 3.67 12.60 14.00
C GLN A 139 4.90 12.74 13.09
N MET A 140 4.71 12.73 11.77
CA MET A 140 5.81 12.95 10.81
C MET A 140 6.49 14.30 11.02
N ASN A 141 5.74 15.36 11.35
CA ASN A 141 6.29 16.68 11.64
C ASN A 141 7.05 16.72 12.97
N ALA A 142 6.57 16.02 14.01
CA ALA A 142 7.30 15.90 15.28
C ALA A 142 8.64 15.18 15.05
N TRP A 143 8.62 14.09 14.30
CA TRP A 143 9.84 13.37 13.91
C TRP A 143 10.74 14.16 12.97
N ARG A 144 10.16 14.98 12.09
CA ARG A 144 10.91 15.92 11.24
C ARG A 144 11.65 16.95 12.10
N LYS A 145 11.00 17.53 13.11
CA LYS A 145 11.62 18.48 14.05
C LYS A 145 12.72 17.83 14.88
N PHE A 146 12.44 16.63 15.42
CA PHE A 146 13.47 15.82 16.08
C PHE A 146 14.65 15.60 15.14
N SER A 147 14.37 15.24 13.90
CA SER A 147 15.39 15.00 12.89
C SER A 147 16.22 16.24 12.59
N ASP A 148 15.57 17.39 12.39
CA ASP A 148 16.25 18.66 12.13
C ASP A 148 17.13 19.11 13.32
N SER A 149 16.84 18.60 14.53
CA SER A 149 17.64 18.87 15.73
C SER A 149 18.86 17.93 15.90
N VAL A 150 18.93 16.83 15.15
CA VAL A 150 20.07 15.90 15.21
C VAL A 150 21.24 16.48 14.43
N GLN A 151 22.25 16.97 15.16
CA GLN A 151 23.48 17.54 14.58
C GLN A 151 24.62 16.53 14.40
N ASP A 152 24.43 15.26 14.79
CA ASP A 152 25.49 14.25 14.75
C ASP A 152 25.85 13.86 13.31
N LYS A 153 26.95 14.45 12.82
CA LYS A 153 27.50 14.18 11.49
C LYS A 153 27.99 12.74 11.31
N SER A 154 28.16 11.97 12.39
CA SER A 154 28.58 10.57 12.31
C SER A 154 27.50 9.68 11.66
N LEU A 155 26.22 10.05 11.79
CA LEU A 155 25.08 9.30 11.24
C LEU A 155 25.06 9.28 9.71
N TYR A 156 25.61 10.32 9.06
CA TYR A 156 25.73 10.40 7.60
C TYR A 156 26.68 9.35 7.03
N LYS A 157 27.53 8.69 7.84
CA LYS A 157 28.42 7.63 7.36
C LYS A 157 27.80 6.24 7.50
N LYS A 158 26.70 6.10 8.23
CA LYS A 158 26.06 4.82 8.51
C LYS A 158 25.18 4.37 7.35
N ASP A 159 25.06 3.05 7.18
CA ASP A 159 24.18 2.42 6.19
C ASP A 159 22.77 2.21 6.74
N PHE A 160 21.83 1.78 5.89
CA PHE A 160 20.45 1.59 6.33
C PHE A 160 20.31 0.54 7.45
N SER A 161 21.15 -0.49 7.48
CA SER A 161 21.12 -1.54 8.52
C SER A 161 21.32 -0.96 9.92
N TYR A 162 22.30 -0.04 10.06
CA TYR A 162 22.50 0.69 11.31
C TYR A 162 21.26 1.49 11.71
N TRP A 163 20.64 2.20 10.77
CA TRP A 163 19.43 3.00 11.02
C TRP A 163 18.26 2.12 11.44
N TRP A 164 18.03 1.00 10.74
CA TRP A 164 17.02 0.01 11.10
C TRP A 164 17.23 -0.52 12.52
N LYS A 165 18.45 -0.95 12.86
CA LYS A 165 18.76 -1.49 14.20
C LYS A 165 18.58 -0.44 15.30
N THR A 166 18.86 0.82 15.02
CA THR A 166 18.85 1.90 16.02
C THR A 166 17.47 2.51 16.22
N LEU A 167 16.71 2.72 15.13
CA LEU A 167 15.47 3.50 15.18
C LEU A 167 14.19 2.65 15.16
N SER A 168 14.22 1.44 14.60
CA SER A 168 12.98 0.65 14.45
C SER A 168 12.29 0.39 15.79
N ARG A 169 13.06 0.04 16.83
CA ARG A 169 12.54 -0.16 18.19
C ARG A 169 11.90 1.09 18.78
N ALA A 170 12.57 2.24 18.66
CA ALA A 170 12.05 3.50 19.18
C ALA A 170 10.74 3.92 18.48
N PHE A 171 10.64 3.70 17.16
CA PHE A 171 9.39 3.93 16.44
C PHE A 171 8.28 2.96 16.85
N VAL A 172 8.59 1.68 17.05
CA VAL A 172 7.62 0.69 17.54
C VAL A 172 7.11 1.06 18.92
N GLU A 173 8.02 1.43 19.83
CA GLU A 173 7.69 1.88 21.18
C GLU A 173 6.77 3.10 21.16
N SER A 174 7.14 4.12 20.38
CA SER A 174 6.33 5.33 20.21
C SER A 174 4.93 5.04 19.66
N GLN A 175 4.83 4.12 18.69
CA GLN A 175 3.54 3.73 18.11
C GLN A 175 2.68 2.92 19.11
N ALA A 176 3.28 1.99 19.85
CA ALA A 176 2.59 1.24 20.90
C ALA A 176 2.10 2.16 22.03
N GLN A 177 2.91 3.16 22.39
CA GLN A 177 2.55 4.19 23.35
C GLN A 177 1.37 5.04 22.85
N PHE A 178 1.41 5.46 21.58
CA PHE A 178 0.32 6.21 20.95
C PHE A 178 -1.01 5.43 20.96
N PHE A 179 -0.96 4.10 20.78
CA PHE A 179 -2.14 3.24 20.88
C PHE A 179 -2.53 2.86 22.32
N GLY A 180 -1.75 3.27 23.33
CA GLY A 180 -2.04 3.01 24.74
C GLY A 180 -1.82 1.56 25.17
N ILE A 181 -1.00 0.79 24.45
CA ILE A 181 -0.78 -0.65 24.66
C ILE A 181 0.71 -1.02 24.81
N LEU A 182 1.56 -0.03 25.11
CA LEU A 182 3.01 -0.24 25.24
C LEU A 182 3.35 -1.31 26.27
N LYS A 183 2.75 -1.27 27.46
CA LYS A 183 3.06 -2.20 28.55
C LYS A 183 2.77 -3.65 28.18
N GLU A 184 1.68 -3.88 27.46
CA GLU A 184 1.27 -5.19 26.97
C GLU A 184 2.24 -5.70 25.90
N CYS A 185 2.65 -4.82 24.99
CA CYS A 185 3.65 -5.14 23.97
C CYS A 185 5.04 -5.42 24.58
N GLU A 186 5.48 -4.65 25.57
CA GLU A 186 6.76 -4.84 26.27
C GLU A 186 6.86 -6.20 26.94
N LYS A 187 5.77 -6.67 27.56
CA LYS A 187 5.70 -8.02 28.17
C LYS A 187 5.97 -9.14 27.16
N ARG A 188 5.62 -8.95 25.89
CA ARG A 188 5.90 -9.91 24.80
C ARG A 188 7.26 -9.68 24.12
N GLY A 189 7.88 -8.52 24.36
CA GLY A 189 9.01 -8.02 23.60
C GLY A 189 8.56 -7.22 22.38
N LEU A 190 9.14 -6.03 22.20
CA LEU A 190 8.78 -5.13 21.09
C LEU A 190 9.28 -5.61 19.73
N ASP A 191 10.34 -6.41 19.69
CA ASP A 191 10.94 -6.85 18.44
C ASP A 191 9.98 -7.76 17.64
N GLY A 192 9.11 -8.52 18.32
CA GLY A 192 8.09 -9.34 17.66
C GLY A 192 7.00 -8.55 16.94
N LEU A 193 6.80 -7.26 17.27
CA LEU A 193 5.91 -6.39 16.49
C LEU A 193 6.45 -6.13 15.08
N LEU A 194 7.78 -6.09 14.90
CA LEU A 194 8.40 -5.92 13.58
C LEU A 194 8.21 -7.14 12.68
N GLU A 195 7.76 -8.27 13.20
CA GLU A 195 7.42 -9.44 12.38
C GLU A 195 6.01 -9.36 11.77
N LEU A 196 5.20 -8.39 12.21
CA LEU A 196 3.86 -8.18 11.68
C LEU A 196 3.92 -7.31 10.41
N PRO A 197 3.32 -7.72 9.29
CA PRO A 197 3.53 -7.05 8.00
C PRO A 197 3.19 -5.56 7.96
N ALA A 198 2.04 -5.12 8.49
CA ALA A 198 1.66 -3.71 8.50
C ALA A 198 2.58 -2.90 9.41
N VAL A 199 2.97 -3.45 10.57
CA VAL A 199 3.93 -2.80 11.47
C VAL A 199 5.31 -2.69 10.82
N ARG A 200 5.84 -3.77 10.26
CA ARG A 200 7.13 -3.81 9.56
C ARG A 200 7.22 -2.75 8.48
N VAL A 201 6.19 -2.67 7.63
CA VAL A 201 6.15 -1.71 6.54
C VAL A 201 5.99 -0.28 7.07
N TYR A 202 5.10 -0.06 8.03
CA TYR A 202 4.89 1.29 8.59
C TYR A 202 6.18 1.85 9.21
N ILE A 203 6.85 1.03 10.03
CA ILE A 203 8.09 1.40 10.71
C ILE A 203 9.25 1.49 9.71
N GLY A 204 9.36 0.52 8.80
CA GLY A 204 10.41 0.52 7.78
C GLY A 204 10.34 1.68 6.82
N TYR A 205 9.14 2.06 6.41
CA TYR A 205 8.92 3.26 5.62
C TYR A 205 9.40 4.50 6.38
N SER A 206 9.05 4.61 7.66
CA SER A 206 9.46 5.72 8.52
C SER A 206 10.99 5.78 8.65
N VAL A 207 11.65 4.68 9.00
CA VAL A 207 13.12 4.61 9.10
C VAL A 207 13.79 4.91 7.76
N SER A 208 13.28 4.34 6.66
CA SER A 208 13.83 4.51 5.31
C SER A 208 13.68 5.94 4.81
N SER A 209 12.57 6.60 5.13
CA SER A 209 12.39 8.02 4.83
C SER A 209 13.34 8.91 5.63
N HIS A 210 13.59 8.60 6.91
CA HIS A 210 14.59 9.30 7.71
C HIS A 210 15.98 9.10 7.13
N TYR A 211 16.35 7.86 6.79
CA TYR A 211 17.61 7.57 6.11
C TYR A 211 17.75 8.37 4.81
N SER A 212 16.73 8.38 3.95
CA SER A 212 16.68 9.17 2.72
C SER A 212 16.94 10.66 3.00
N LYS A 213 16.25 11.24 3.98
CA LYS A 213 16.44 12.66 4.32
C LYS A 213 17.86 12.96 4.82
N PHE A 214 18.34 12.18 5.79
CA PHE A 214 19.61 12.46 6.45
C PHE A 214 20.82 12.07 5.61
N LYS A 215 20.83 10.85 5.07
CA LYS A 215 21.96 10.33 4.31
C LYS A 215 21.98 10.87 2.88
N LEU A 216 20.82 10.98 2.24
CA LEU A 216 20.71 11.32 0.81
C LEU A 216 20.29 12.77 0.57
N GLY A 217 19.92 13.52 1.61
CA GLY A 217 19.51 14.93 1.49
C GLY A 217 18.15 15.11 0.82
N GLU A 218 17.33 14.07 0.74
CA GLU A 218 16.00 14.13 0.13
C GLU A 218 15.04 14.97 0.97
N LYS A 219 14.12 15.68 0.32
CA LYS A 219 13.10 16.49 1.00
C LYS A 219 11.82 15.70 1.20
N PHE A 220 11.23 15.81 2.39
CA PHE A 220 9.87 15.33 2.63
C PHE A 220 8.86 16.14 1.81
N THR A 221 7.99 15.45 1.09
CA THR A 221 6.87 16.06 0.37
C THR A 221 5.54 15.69 1.00
N ARG A 222 4.44 16.35 0.58
CA ARG A 222 3.10 15.94 0.98
C ARG A 222 2.71 14.56 0.42
N GLY A 223 3.28 14.17 -0.73
CA GLY A 223 3.06 12.86 -1.35
C GLY A 223 3.53 11.71 -0.47
N ASP A 224 4.64 11.91 0.26
CA ASP A 224 5.26 10.90 1.10
C ASP A 224 4.32 10.31 2.17
N SER A 225 3.34 11.08 2.63
CA SER A 225 2.33 10.60 3.57
C SER A 225 1.37 9.61 2.89
N ARG A 226 0.97 9.89 1.65
CA ARG A 226 0.07 9.00 0.89
C ARG A 226 0.80 7.72 0.48
N ASP A 227 2.04 7.87 0.01
CA ASP A 227 2.92 6.74 -0.29
C ASP A 227 3.07 5.79 0.90
N HIS A 228 3.20 6.37 2.12
CA HIS A 228 3.20 5.60 3.35
C HIS A 228 1.90 4.83 3.56
N HIS A 229 0.73 5.45 3.32
CA HIS A 229 -0.57 4.80 3.46
C HIS A 229 -0.73 3.65 2.45
N HIS A 230 -0.36 3.87 1.19
CA HIS A 230 -0.36 2.85 0.15
C HIS A 230 0.56 1.68 0.52
N SER A 231 1.77 1.94 1.02
CA SER A 231 2.70 0.87 1.41
C SER A 231 2.11 -0.05 2.50
N VAL A 232 1.43 0.51 3.50
CA VAL A 232 0.81 -0.29 4.55
C VAL A 232 -0.40 -1.06 4.00
N GLN A 233 -1.22 -0.44 3.15
CA GLN A 233 -2.35 -1.12 2.50
C GLN A 233 -1.89 -2.25 1.59
N ALA A 234 -0.75 -2.09 0.91
CA ALA A 234 -0.16 -3.11 0.06
C ALA A 234 0.17 -4.42 0.79
N THR A 235 0.25 -4.41 2.14
CA THR A 235 0.38 -5.64 2.94
C THR A 235 -0.81 -6.59 2.80
N ALA A 236 -1.95 -6.13 2.29
CA ALA A 236 -3.08 -6.99 1.92
C ALA A 236 -2.86 -7.75 0.59
N ALA A 237 -1.85 -7.38 -0.19
CA ALA A 237 -1.56 -7.93 -1.50
C ALA A 237 -0.25 -8.73 -1.52
N SER A 238 -0.07 -9.51 -2.58
CA SER A 238 1.23 -10.15 -2.87
C SER A 238 2.12 -9.27 -3.75
N ILE A 239 1.51 -8.39 -4.55
CA ILE A 239 2.18 -7.51 -5.49
C ILE A 239 1.69 -6.09 -5.23
N PHE A 240 2.61 -5.14 -5.11
CA PHE A 240 2.35 -3.71 -5.07
C PHE A 240 2.82 -3.08 -6.38
N VAL A 241 1.94 -2.37 -7.05
CA VAL A 241 2.17 -1.78 -8.37
C VAL A 241 2.23 -0.27 -8.24
N THR A 242 3.36 0.32 -8.58
CA THR A 242 3.64 1.76 -8.50
C THR A 242 4.65 2.18 -9.57
N HIS A 243 4.51 3.39 -10.09
CA HIS A 243 5.51 4.05 -10.94
C HIS A 243 6.35 5.08 -10.18
N ASP A 244 6.11 5.26 -8.88
CA ASP A 244 6.92 6.15 -8.06
C ASP A 244 8.28 5.50 -7.73
N VAL A 245 9.29 5.88 -8.52
CA VAL A 245 10.67 5.41 -8.38
C VAL A 245 11.26 5.73 -7.00
N ARG A 246 10.84 6.81 -6.35
CA ARG A 246 11.32 7.17 -5.01
C ARG A 246 10.68 6.26 -3.96
N LEU A 247 9.37 5.99 -4.08
CA LEU A 247 8.67 5.04 -3.22
C LEU A 247 9.30 3.64 -3.31
N VAL A 248 9.60 3.17 -4.53
CA VAL A 248 10.29 1.89 -4.74
C VAL A 248 11.60 1.84 -3.95
N LYS A 249 12.46 2.85 -4.08
CA LYS A 249 13.74 2.93 -3.34
C LYS A 249 13.56 2.97 -1.82
N ILE A 250 12.48 3.57 -1.33
CA ILE A 250 12.16 3.59 0.10
C ILE A 250 11.80 2.18 0.58
N LEU A 251 10.95 1.47 -0.17
CA LEU A 251 10.44 0.14 0.19
C LEU A 251 11.50 -0.96 0.04
N GLU A 252 12.35 -0.90 -0.97
CA GLU A 252 13.44 -1.88 -1.20
C GLU A 252 14.44 -1.96 -0.04
N ARG A 253 14.56 -0.91 0.76
CA ARG A 253 15.43 -0.92 1.96
C ARG A 253 14.83 -1.72 3.11
N ILE A 254 13.51 -1.88 3.15
CA ILE A 254 12.82 -2.51 4.28
C ILE A 254 13.12 -4.01 4.27
N PRO A 255 13.75 -4.57 5.33
CA PRO A 255 14.07 -5.99 5.36
C PRO A 255 12.79 -6.83 5.42
N ASN A 256 12.77 -7.92 4.65
CA ASN A 256 11.65 -8.87 4.60
C ASN A 256 10.31 -8.20 4.25
N LEU A 257 10.30 -7.35 3.22
CA LEU A 257 9.07 -6.72 2.73
C LEU A 257 8.01 -7.80 2.39
N PRO A 258 6.76 -7.67 2.86
CA PRO A 258 5.76 -8.74 2.79
C PRO A 258 5.10 -8.88 1.42
N TYR A 259 5.47 -8.04 0.45
CA TYR A 259 4.95 -8.03 -0.91
C TYR A 259 6.07 -7.67 -1.89
N TYR A 260 5.89 -8.05 -3.15
CA TYR A 260 6.78 -7.68 -4.25
C TYR A 260 6.38 -6.32 -4.84
N VAL A 261 7.33 -5.42 -5.04
CA VAL A 261 7.08 -4.10 -5.66
C VAL A 261 7.46 -4.13 -7.14
N THR A 262 6.62 -3.57 -8.00
CA THR A 262 6.84 -3.52 -9.45
C THR A 262 6.12 -2.33 -10.08
N ASP A 263 6.50 -1.98 -11.30
CA ASP A 263 5.71 -1.12 -12.20
C ASP A 263 4.71 -1.94 -13.04
N LEU A 264 3.88 -1.28 -13.86
CA LEU A 264 2.92 -1.94 -14.75
C LEU A 264 3.60 -2.90 -15.74
N ASP A 265 4.76 -2.52 -16.30
CA ASP A 265 5.50 -3.34 -17.25
C ASP A 265 6.01 -4.64 -16.62
N GLY A 266 6.53 -4.55 -15.40
CA GLY A 266 6.96 -5.71 -14.62
C GLY A 266 5.79 -6.61 -14.24
N LEU A 267 4.61 -6.05 -13.91
CA LEU A 267 3.39 -6.84 -13.74
C LEU A 267 3.00 -7.56 -15.03
N VAL A 268 3.02 -6.88 -16.19
CA VAL A 268 2.70 -7.48 -17.49
C VAL A 268 3.67 -8.61 -17.83
N ARG A 269 4.98 -8.43 -17.60
CA ARG A 269 5.98 -9.49 -17.78
C ARG A 269 5.67 -10.70 -16.89
N TRP A 270 5.31 -10.46 -15.62
CA TRP A 270 4.92 -11.51 -14.68
C TRP A 270 3.65 -12.26 -15.14
N ILE A 271 2.61 -11.55 -15.58
CA ILE A 271 1.38 -12.15 -16.11
C ILE A 271 1.69 -13.05 -17.30
N ARG A 272 2.44 -12.55 -18.30
CA ARG A 272 2.81 -13.31 -19.51
C ARG A 272 3.65 -14.55 -19.19
N PHE A 273 4.50 -14.47 -18.18
CA PHE A 273 5.24 -15.64 -17.70
C PHE A 273 4.28 -16.68 -17.09
N ARG A 274 3.34 -16.24 -16.23
CA ARG A 274 2.34 -17.13 -15.61
C ARG A 274 1.41 -17.80 -16.63
N GLU A 275 0.95 -17.06 -17.64
CA GLU A 275 0.13 -17.61 -18.73
C GLU A 275 0.88 -18.73 -19.47
N ARG A 276 2.19 -18.56 -19.73
CA ARG A 276 3.02 -19.59 -20.37
C ARG A 276 3.21 -20.84 -19.50
N VAL A 277 3.54 -20.68 -18.22
CA VAL A 277 3.73 -21.82 -17.32
C VAL A 277 2.43 -22.65 -17.19
N SER A 278 1.29 -21.97 -17.03
CA SER A 278 -0.01 -22.66 -16.94
C SER A 278 -0.36 -23.45 -18.20
N TYR A 279 0.12 -23.03 -19.37
CA TYR A 279 -0.09 -23.74 -20.63
C TYR A 279 0.76 -25.03 -20.69
N TYR A 280 2.01 -24.99 -20.23
CA TYR A 280 2.88 -26.17 -20.18
C TYR A 280 2.47 -27.20 -19.12
N ASP A 281 1.93 -26.75 -17.98
CA ASP A 281 1.34 -27.64 -16.97
C ASP A 281 0.11 -28.39 -17.51
N TYR A 282 -0.60 -27.80 -18.48
CA TYR A 282 -1.75 -28.42 -19.14
C TYR A 282 -1.35 -29.39 -20.27
N LEU A 283 -0.24 -29.11 -20.97
CA LEU A 283 0.26 -29.94 -22.07
C LEU A 283 1.20 -31.06 -21.64
N SER A 284 1.77 -31.01 -20.43
CA SER A 284 2.55 -32.13 -19.92
C SER A 284 1.57 -33.24 -19.51
N PRO A 285 1.52 -34.39 -20.22
CA PRO A 285 0.77 -35.53 -19.73
C PRO A 285 1.36 -35.83 -18.35
N ARG A 286 0.50 -35.94 -17.33
CA ARG A 286 0.93 -36.46 -16.04
C ARG A 286 1.50 -37.86 -16.31
N PHE A 287 2.81 -37.95 -16.44
CA PHE A 287 3.53 -39.20 -16.38
C PHE A 287 3.28 -39.72 -14.97
N ASP A 288 2.33 -40.64 -14.89
CA ASP A 288 2.05 -41.45 -13.71
C ASP A 288 3.14 -42.52 -13.68
N PRO A 289 4.18 -42.39 -12.85
CA PRO A 289 5.18 -43.43 -12.73
C PRO A 289 4.56 -44.51 -11.83
N LYS A 290 4.06 -45.57 -12.48
CA LYS A 290 3.75 -46.83 -11.79
C LYS A 290 5.00 -47.42 -11.16
#